data_AF-A0A937C539-F1
#
_entry.id   AF-A0A937C539-F1
#
_cell.length_a   1.000
_cell.length_b   1.000
_cell.length_c   1.000
_cell.angle_alpha   90.00
_cell.angle_beta   90.00
_cell.angle_gamma   90.00
#
_symmetry.space_group_name_H-M   'P 1'
#
loop_
_entity.id
_entity.type
_entity.pdbx_description
1 polymer ?
#
loop_
_entity_poly.entity_id
_entity_poly.type
_entity_poly.pdbx_seq_one_letter_code
_entity_poly.pdbx_strand_id
1 'polypeptide(L)'
;MSREKHPPVTIDAATGKPDPTPPKIKLSNIEDVRREMAKIYREARSGKLDISDAGRLAYVLTGIGKLIEVEVIEKRLIDLERKMLK
;
A
#
# COMPACT_ATOMS: atom_id res chain seq x y z
N MET A 1 -22.87 -4.09 -13.86
CA MET A 1 -22.13 -5.28 -13.37
C MET A 1 -22.23 -5.28 -11.85
N SER A 2 -22.98 -6.23 -11.30
CA SER A 2 -23.31 -6.29 -9.87
C SER A 2 -22.03 -6.57 -9.07
N ARG A 3 -21.72 -5.75 -8.05
CA ARG A 3 -20.66 -6.05 -7.08
C ARG A 3 -21.16 -7.20 -6.22
N GLU A 4 -20.65 -8.40 -6.45
CA GLU A 4 -20.94 -9.56 -5.61
C GLU A 4 -20.59 -9.23 -4.15
N LYS A 5 -21.60 -9.27 -3.29
CA LYS A 5 -21.53 -8.86 -1.88
C LYS A 5 -20.85 -9.89 -0.98
N HIS A 6 -20.41 -11.04 -1.52
CA HIS A 6 -19.85 -12.15 -0.75
C HIS A 6 -18.65 -12.76 -1.49
N PRO A 7 -17.41 -12.53 -1.03
CA PRO A 7 -16.23 -13.18 -1.59
C PRO A 7 -16.21 -14.68 -1.25
N PRO A 8 -15.45 -15.50 -2.02
CA PRO A 8 -15.36 -16.93 -1.78
C PRO A 8 -14.81 -17.21 -0.39
N VAL A 9 -15.52 -18.05 0.36
CA VAL A 9 -15.13 -18.50 1.70
C VAL A 9 -14.29 -19.76 1.52
N THR A 10 -12.97 -19.65 1.70
CA THR A 10 -12.11 -20.83 1.83
C THR A 10 -12.27 -21.35 3.25
N ILE A 11 -12.88 -22.52 3.38
CA ILE A 11 -13.12 -23.20 4.66
C ILE A 11 -11.98 -24.18 4.88
N ASP A 12 -11.24 -24.02 5.98
CA ASP A 12 -10.19 -24.96 6.36
C ASP A 12 -10.80 -26.32 6.74
N ALA A 13 -10.29 -27.40 6.14
CA ALA A 13 -10.78 -28.77 6.35
C ALA A 13 -10.55 -29.28 7.78
N ALA A 14 -9.69 -28.64 8.57
CA ALA A 14 -9.38 -29.06 9.94
C ALA A 14 -10.31 -28.47 11.01
N THR A 15 -10.84 -27.26 10.83
CA THR A 15 -11.56 -26.53 11.91
C THR A 15 -12.92 -25.95 11.48
N GLY A 16 -13.23 -25.94 10.18
CA GLY A 16 -14.53 -25.45 9.67
C GLY A 16 -14.75 -23.94 9.86
N LYS A 17 -13.70 -23.17 10.20
CA LYS A 17 -13.76 -21.72 10.35
C LYS A 17 -13.09 -21.03 9.16
N PRO A 18 -13.64 -19.91 8.66
CA PRO A 18 -13.01 -19.15 7.61
C PRO A 18 -11.76 -18.42 8.14
N ASP A 19 -10.68 -18.46 7.38
CA ASP A 19 -9.50 -17.65 7.67
C ASP A 19 -9.84 -16.15 7.61
N PRO A 20 -9.34 -15.32 8.56
CA PRO A 20 -9.61 -13.90 8.55
C PRO A 20 -9.00 -13.25 7.29
N THR A 21 -9.81 -12.44 6.59
CA THR A 21 -9.33 -11.70 5.43
C THR A 21 -8.17 -10.78 5.82
N PRO A 22 -7.02 -10.83 5.15
CA PRO A 22 -5.91 -9.93 5.44
C PRO A 22 -6.36 -8.46 5.33
N PRO A 23 -5.92 -7.59 6.25
CA PRO A 23 -6.28 -6.17 6.19
C PRO A 23 -5.75 -5.55 4.90
N LYS A 24 -6.59 -4.76 4.22
CA LYS A 24 -6.21 -4.08 2.99
C LYS A 24 -5.10 -3.07 3.26
N ILE A 25 -3.97 -3.21 2.57
CA ILE A 25 -2.90 -2.22 2.59
C ILE A 25 -3.36 -1.01 1.77
N LYS A 26 -3.46 0.15 2.41
CA LYS A 26 -3.77 1.41 1.76
C LYS A 26 -2.47 2.11 1.42
N LEU A 27 -2.29 2.51 0.16
CA LEU A 27 -1.11 3.22 -0.37
C LEU A 27 -1.55 4.43 -1.20
N SER A 28 -2.46 5.24 -0.67
CA SER A 28 -3.10 6.34 -1.43
C SER A 28 -2.33 7.65 -1.40
N ASN A 29 -1.38 7.81 -0.47
CA ASN A 29 -0.55 9.00 -0.32
C ASN A 29 0.82 8.63 0.26
N ILE A 30 1.74 9.59 0.30
CA ILE A 30 3.11 9.35 0.77
C ILE A 30 3.17 8.93 2.24
N GLU A 31 2.23 9.40 3.07
CA GLU A 31 2.15 9.11 4.50
C GLU A 31 1.69 7.66 4.75
N ASP A 32 0.81 7.13 3.89
CA ASP A 32 0.45 5.71 3.85
C ASP A 32 1.67 4.84 3.48
N VAL A 33 2.41 5.22 2.44
CA VAL A 33 3.63 4.51 2.01
C VAL A 33 4.69 4.52 3.12
N ARG A 34 4.89 5.66 3.77
CA ARG A 34 5.82 5.83 4.90
C ARG A 34 5.48 4.88 6.06
N ARG A 35 4.19 4.74 6.40
CA ARG A 35 3.75 3.82 7.45
C ARG A 35 4.08 2.36 7.12
N GLU A 36 3.84 1.94 5.88
CA GLU A 36 4.13 0.57 5.47
C GLU A 36 5.64 0.30 5.41
N MET A 37 6.45 1.26 4.94
CA MET A 37 7.91 1.18 5.01
C MET A 37 8.41 1.01 6.45
N ALA A 38 7.88 1.79 7.39
CA ALA A 38 8.24 1.69 8.79
C ALA A 38 7.84 0.34 9.40
N LYS A 39 6.71 -0.24 8.96
CA LYS A 39 6.28 -1.58 9.37
C LYS A 39 7.23 -2.66 8.86
N ILE A 40 7.57 -2.64 7.56
CA ILE A 40 8.54 -3.58 6.97
C ILE A 40 9.87 -3.52 7.73
N TYR A 41 10.37 -2.33 8.02
CA TYR A 41 11.61 -2.16 8.79
C TYR A 41 11.52 -2.81 10.18
N ARG A 42 10.43 -2.55 10.92
CA ARG A 42 10.25 -3.15 12.26
C ARG A 42 10.14 -4.67 12.20
N GLU A 43 9.39 -5.21 11.24
CA GLU A 43 9.22 -6.66 11.07
C GLU A 43 10.55 -7.34 10.73
N ALA A 44 11.30 -6.78 9.78
CA ALA A 44 12.63 -7.25 9.42
C ALA A 44 13.60 -7.18 10.61
N ARG A 45 13.60 -6.05 11.34
CA ARG A 45 14.46 -5.88 12.52
C ARG A 45 14.12 -6.87 13.65
N SER A 46 12.85 -7.22 13.79
CA SER A 46 12.38 -8.19 14.78
C SER A 46 12.56 -9.66 14.34
N GLY A 47 13.07 -9.92 13.13
CA GLY A 47 13.24 -11.26 12.58
C GLY A 47 11.93 -11.93 12.13
N LYS A 48 10.83 -11.20 12.08
CA LYS A 48 9.52 -11.70 11.60
C LYS A 48 9.42 -11.73 10.08
N LEU A 49 10.28 -10.98 9.40
CA LEU A 49 10.37 -10.88 7.95
C LEU A 49 11.82 -11.04 7.54
N ASP A 50 12.08 -11.84 6.50
CA ASP A 50 13.44 -11.98 5.96
C ASP A 50 13.95 -10.65 5.39
N ILE A 51 15.23 -10.37 5.56
CA ILE A 51 15.84 -9.09 5.14
C ILE A 51 15.81 -8.95 3.61
N SER A 52 15.98 -10.04 2.86
CA SER A 52 15.91 -10.04 1.40
C SER A 52 14.51 -9.68 0.93
N ASP A 53 13.49 -10.30 1.52
CA ASP A 53 12.09 -10.01 1.21
C ASP A 53 11.69 -8.59 1.60
N ALA A 54 12.13 -8.13 2.78
CA ALA A 54 11.94 -6.76 3.22
C ALA A 54 12.53 -5.74 2.23
N GLY A 55 13.73 -6.03 1.70
CA GLY A 55 14.37 -5.19 0.68
C GLY A 55 13.56 -5.10 -0.62
N ARG A 56 13.03 -6.23 -1.11
CA ARG A 56 12.17 -6.27 -2.30
C ARG A 56 10.89 -5.45 -2.10
N LEU A 57 10.24 -5.60 -0.96
CA LEU A 57 9.02 -4.85 -0.63
C LEU A 57 9.31 -3.35 -0.52
N ALA A 58 10.39 -2.96 0.16
CA ALA A 58 10.80 -1.57 0.27
C ALA A 58 11.10 -0.94 -1.11
N TYR A 59 11.69 -1.69 -2.03
CA TYR A 59 11.93 -1.23 -3.40
C TYR A 59 10.61 -0.93 -4.13
N VAL A 60 9.63 -1.83 -4.05
CA VAL A 60 8.29 -1.61 -4.66
C VAL A 60 7.62 -0.38 -4.06
N LEU A 61 7.62 -0.25 -2.73
CA LEU A 61 7.05 0.92 -2.05
C LEU A 61 7.76 2.23 -2.43
N THR A 62 9.07 2.19 -2.68
CA THR A 62 9.82 3.36 -3.16
C THR A 62 9.34 3.81 -4.53
N GLY A 63 9.08 2.86 -5.45
CA GLY A 63 8.49 3.17 -6.75
C GLY A 63 7.11 3.81 -6.63
N ILE A 64 6.25 3.27 -5.77
CA ILE A 64 4.91 3.83 -5.52
C ILE A 64 5.00 5.23 -4.92
N GLY A 65 5.88 5.45 -3.93
CA GLY A 65 6.11 6.76 -3.33
C GLY A 65 6.49 7.82 -4.36
N LYS A 66 7.41 7.49 -5.28
CA LYS A 66 7.80 8.39 -6.37
C LYS A 66 6.64 8.76 -7.29
N LEU A 67 5.80 7.79 -7.67
CA LEU A 67 4.64 8.06 -8.53
C LEU A 67 3.64 9.01 -7.85
N ILE A 68 3.39 8.81 -6.55
CA ILE A 68 2.53 9.70 -5.75
C ILE A 68 3.12 11.10 -5.66
N GLU A 69 4.43 11.23 -5.42
CA GLU A 69 5.11 12.52 -5.38
C GLU A 69 4.99 13.27 -6.71
N VAL A 70 5.22 12.57 -7.83
CA VAL A 70 5.05 13.14 -9.18
C VAL A 70 3.62 13.63 -9.39
N GLU A 71 2.62 12.82 -9.09
CA GLU A 71 1.20 13.20 -9.22
C GLU A 71 0.87 14.45 -8.39
N VAL A 72 1.38 14.54 -7.17
CA VAL A 72 1.14 15.70 -6.28
C VAL A 72 1.83 16.96 -6.84
N ILE A 73 3.05 16.84 -7.36
CA ILE A 73 3.79 17.95 -7.95
C ILE A 73 3.08 18.45 -9.21
N GLU A 74 2.66 17.56 -10.11
CA GLU A 74 1.90 17.89 -11.32
C GLU A 74 0.61 18.65 -10.99
N LYS A 75 -0.17 18.16 -10.02
CA LYS A 75 -1.39 18.85 -9.57
C LYS A 75 -1.10 20.26 -9.07
N ARG A 76 -0.09 20.41 -8.21
CA ARG A 76 0.30 21.71 -7.66
C ARG A 76 0.81 22.67 -8.73
N LEU A 77 1.52 22.15 -9.73
CA LEU A 77 2.00 22.94 -10.87
C LEU A 77 0.83 23.46 -11.70
N ILE A 78 -0.12 22.59 -12.07
CA ILE A 78 -1.33 22.97 -12.80
C ILE A 78 -2.13 24.04 -12.04
N ASP A 79 -2.26 23.90 -10.72
CA ASP A 79 -2.96 24.88 -9.89
C ASP A 79 -2.25 26.23 -9.83
N LEU A 80 -0.91 26.25 -9.88
CA LEU A 80 -0.13 27.49 -9.96
C LEU A 80 -0.27 28.14 -11.33
N GLU A 81 -0.13 27.38 -12.42
CA GLU A 81 -0.30 27.87 -13.79
C GLU A 81 -1.68 28.50 -13.99
N ARG A 82 -2.74 27.85 -13.48
CA ARG A 82 -4.12 28.38 -13.52
C ARG A 82 -4.31 29.68 -12.74
N LYS A 83 -3.52 29.91 -11.69
CA LYS A 83 -3.56 31.17 -10.91
C LYS A 83 -2.79 32.29 -11.60
N MET A 84 -1.74 31.97 -12.35
CA MET A 84 -0.90 32.94 -13.05
C MET A 84 -1.46 33.35 -14.42
N LEU A 85 -2.28 32.50 -15.05
CA LEU A 85 -2.94 32.76 -16.34
C LEU A 85 -4.32 33.43 -16.19
N LYS A 86 -4.67 33.94 -15.01
CA LYS A 86 -5.84 34.77 -14.73
C LYS A 86 -5.42 36.19 -14.39
#